data_AF-A0A2W6CNM3-F1
#
_entry.id   AF-A0A2W6CNM3-F1
#
_cell.length_a   1.000
_cell.length_b   1.000
_cell.length_c   1.000
_cell.angle_alpha   90.00
_cell.angle_beta   90.00
_cell.angle_gamma   90.00
#
_symmetry.space_group_name_H-M   'P 1'
#
loop_
_entity.id
_entity.type
_entity.pdbx_description
1 polymer ?
#
loop_
_entity_poly.entity_id
_entity_poly.type
_entity_poly.pdbx_seq_one_letter_code
_entity_poly.pdbx_strand_id
1 'polypeptide(L)'
;MIFARMNRPIRVLLITSASAVIAALASACGTEKITVAKSDATYGGAVLFSQRCSGCHTLSFAATRGSATNERTAEPNNGPNFDVRCERPVARVLYAIENGGFSGLIMPQNVVVGKDAVAVAEFVAKYAGRRTPPVVGQAPCDSKPIGSIPAMATTTTTTTSSTGTLAKAPPGRPAKAKATRPPRRR
;
A
#
# COMPACT_ATOMS: atom_id res chain seq x y z
N MET A 1 18.74 10.04 59.55
CA MET A 1 18.13 9.30 58.42
C MET A 1 17.31 8.15 59.01
N ILE A 2 15.99 8.33 59.16
CA ILE A 2 15.10 7.34 59.77
C ILE A 2 14.38 6.63 58.62
N PHE A 3 14.83 5.42 58.27
CA PHE A 3 14.04 4.55 57.40
C PHE A 3 12.95 3.90 58.24
N ALA A 4 11.71 4.36 58.07
CA ALA A 4 10.54 3.74 58.68
C ALA A 4 10.48 2.25 58.32
N ARG A 5 10.39 1.40 59.36
CA ARG A 5 10.25 -0.05 59.28
C ARG A 5 8.84 -0.37 58.77
N MET A 6 8.62 -0.18 57.47
CA MET A 6 7.32 -0.42 56.85
C MET A 6 7.00 -1.92 56.89
N ASN A 7 5.82 -2.26 57.39
CA ASN A 7 5.36 -3.65 57.54
C ASN A 7 5.48 -4.40 56.20
N ARG A 8 6.12 -5.58 56.24
CA ARG A 8 6.29 -6.48 55.08
C ARG A 8 5.02 -6.66 54.22
N PRO A 9 3.80 -6.82 54.77
CA PRO A 9 2.60 -6.95 53.95
C PRO A 9 2.23 -5.66 53.19
N ILE A 10 2.51 -4.49 53.76
CA ILE A 10 2.23 -3.18 53.13
C ILE A 10 3.20 -2.94 51.97
N ARG A 11 4.48 -3.34 52.12
CA ARG A 11 5.45 -3.33 51.02
C ARG A 11 5.04 -4.23 49.87
N VAL A 12 4.54 -5.43 50.15
CA VAL A 12 4.09 -6.38 49.13
C VAL A 12 2.88 -5.82 48.37
N LEU A 13 1.88 -5.28 49.08
CA LEU A 13 0.70 -4.66 48.45
C LEU A 13 1.07 -3.49 47.53
N LEU A 14 1.96 -2.59 47.97
CA LEU A 14 2.40 -1.45 47.16
C LEU A 14 3.19 -1.86 45.92
N ILE A 15 4.00 -2.92 46.00
CA ILE A 15 4.74 -3.43 44.83
C ILE A 15 3.76 -4.08 43.84
N THR A 16 2.79 -4.86 44.30
CA THR A 16 1.81 -5.50 43.43
C THR A 16 0.88 -4.51 42.71
N SER A 17 0.47 -3.43 43.40
CA SER A 17 -0.36 -2.40 42.78
C SER A 17 0.42 -1.58 41.74
N ALA A 18 1.69 -1.28 42.00
CA ALA A 18 2.56 -0.60 41.04
C ALA A 18 2.79 -1.44 39.77
N SER A 19 2.98 -2.75 39.89
CA SER A 19 3.14 -3.65 38.74
C SER A 19 1.88 -3.75 37.87
N ALA A 20 0.68 -3.74 38.48
CA ALA A 20 -0.58 -3.80 37.74
C ALA A 20 -0.84 -2.55 36.88
N VAL A 21 -0.44 -1.37 37.36
CA VAL A 21 -0.59 -0.11 36.61
C VAL A 21 0.34 -0.07 35.39
N ILE A 22 1.58 -0.57 35.52
CA ILE A 22 2.54 -0.64 34.41
C ILE A 22 2.06 -1.62 33.33
N ALA A 23 1.48 -2.76 33.73
CA ALA A 23 0.90 -3.73 32.78
C ALA A 23 -0.29 -3.15 32.00
N ALA A 24 -1.14 -2.34 32.63
CA ALA A 24 -2.24 -1.68 31.96
C ALA A 24 -1.77 -0.64 30.92
N LEU A 25 -0.69 0.10 31.20
CA LEU A 25 -0.12 1.08 30.27
C LEU A 25 0.59 0.43 29.08
N ALA A 26 1.14 -0.78 29.24
CA ALA A 26 1.77 -1.54 28.16
C ALA A 26 0.78 -2.08 27.11
N SER A 27 -0.53 -2.14 27.42
CA SER A 27 -1.57 -2.59 26.47
C SER A 27 -1.99 -1.55 25.41
N ALA A 28 -1.38 -0.36 25.37
CA ALA A 28 -1.71 0.69 24.41
C ALA A 28 -1.12 0.49 23.00
N CYS A 29 -0.37 -0.60 22.76
CA CYS A 29 0.11 -0.95 21.42
C CYS A 29 -1.09 -1.41 20.55
N GLY A 30 -1.77 -0.47 19.90
CA GLY A 30 -2.95 -0.73 19.05
C GLY A 30 -4.14 0.22 19.21
N THR A 31 -3.98 1.37 19.89
CA THR A 31 -5.08 2.33 20.08
C THR A 31 -5.40 3.17 18.85
N GLU A 32 -4.51 3.23 17.84
CA GLU A 32 -4.80 3.92 16.59
C GLU A 32 -5.85 3.14 15.78
N LYS A 33 -6.93 3.84 15.40
CA LYS A 33 -8.05 3.26 14.66
C LYS A 33 -8.11 3.87 13.26
N ILE A 34 -8.57 3.07 12.30
CA ILE A 34 -8.92 3.54 10.95
C ILE A 34 -9.91 4.70 11.08
N THR A 35 -9.55 5.85 10.53
CA THR A 35 -10.35 7.09 10.64
C THR A 35 -11.33 7.25 9.47
N VAL A 36 -11.19 6.44 8.42
CA VAL A 36 -12.17 6.36 7.34
C VAL A 36 -13.50 5.85 7.92
N ALA A 37 -14.60 6.55 7.63
CA ALA A 37 -15.92 6.14 8.07
C ALA A 37 -16.31 4.78 7.47
N LYS A 38 -16.97 3.92 8.24
CA LYS A 38 -17.42 2.59 7.75
C LYS A 38 -18.36 2.64 6.55
N SER A 39 -19.08 3.75 6.39
CA SER A 39 -19.97 4.01 5.26
C SER A 39 -19.26 4.54 4.00
N ASP A 40 -17.99 4.93 4.10
CA ASP A 40 -17.21 5.36 2.94
C ASP A 40 -16.81 4.14 2.09
N ALA A 41 -16.97 4.24 0.77
CA ALA A 41 -16.62 3.17 -0.17
C ALA A 41 -15.16 2.69 -0.03
N THR A 42 -14.26 3.55 0.42
CA THR A 42 -12.83 3.23 0.59
C THR A 42 -12.50 2.61 1.95
N TYR A 43 -13.48 2.41 2.83
CA TYR A 43 -13.25 1.78 4.14
C TYR A 43 -12.64 0.37 4.01
N GLY A 44 -13.15 -0.44 3.08
CA GLY A 44 -12.60 -1.77 2.81
C GLY A 44 -11.11 -1.72 2.42
N GLY A 45 -10.75 -0.77 1.56
CA GLY A 45 -9.35 -0.52 1.18
C GLY A 45 -8.48 -0.09 2.37
N ALA A 46 -9.01 0.74 3.26
CA ALA A 46 -8.31 1.16 4.48
C ALA A 46 -8.04 -0.02 5.44
N VAL A 47 -9.03 -0.91 5.61
CA VAL A 47 -8.88 -2.13 6.42
C VAL A 47 -7.83 -3.06 5.83
N LEU A 48 -7.89 -3.32 4.52
CA LEU A 48 -6.91 -4.16 3.83
C LEU A 48 -5.51 -3.57 3.91
N PHE A 49 -5.36 -2.26 3.72
CA PHE A 49 -4.07 -1.58 3.86
C PHE A 49 -3.50 -1.75 5.27
N SER A 50 -4.32 -1.56 6.31
CA SER A 50 -3.93 -1.75 7.70
C SER A 50 -3.46 -3.18 7.99
N GLN A 51 -4.13 -4.18 7.40
CA GLN A 51 -3.80 -5.59 7.60
C GLN A 51 -2.59 -6.07 6.81
N ARG A 52 -2.33 -5.49 5.63
CA ARG A 52 -1.39 -6.05 4.65
C ARG A 52 -0.18 -5.16 4.36
N CYS A 53 -0.28 -3.86 4.60
CA CYS A 53 0.73 -2.88 4.21
C CYS A 53 1.36 -2.15 5.41
N SER A 54 0.77 -2.26 6.59
CA SER A 54 1.13 -1.49 7.80
C SER A 54 2.55 -1.73 8.31
N GLY A 55 3.15 -2.88 8.01
CA GLY A 55 4.51 -3.21 8.43
C GLY A 55 5.59 -2.37 7.75
N CYS A 56 5.33 -1.87 6.54
CA CYS A 56 6.30 -1.10 5.75
C CYS A 56 5.86 0.34 5.50
N HIS A 57 4.56 0.63 5.51
CA HIS A 57 4.05 1.93 5.11
C HIS A 57 3.34 2.65 6.26
N THR A 58 3.50 3.97 6.27
CA THR A 58 2.75 4.89 7.12
C THR A 58 1.65 5.56 6.30
N LEU A 59 0.43 5.45 6.78
CA LEU A 59 -0.75 6.16 6.32
C LEU A 59 -1.74 6.22 7.47
N SER A 60 -1.89 7.40 8.06
CA SER A 60 -2.64 7.61 9.29
C SER A 60 -4.13 7.32 9.13
N PHE A 61 -4.69 7.46 7.92
CA PHE A 61 -6.09 7.12 7.66
C PHE A 61 -6.39 5.62 7.83
N ALA A 62 -5.37 4.76 7.70
CA ALA A 62 -5.45 3.33 7.95
C ALA A 62 -4.82 2.92 9.30
N ALA A 63 -4.47 3.89 10.16
CA ALA A 63 -3.78 3.64 11.43
C ALA A 63 -2.49 2.81 11.27
N THR A 64 -1.62 3.24 10.36
CA THR A 64 -0.37 2.52 10.05
C THR A 64 0.86 3.41 10.25
N ARG A 65 1.94 2.81 10.74
CA ARG A 65 3.18 3.50 11.16
C ARG A 65 4.45 2.73 10.72
N GLY A 66 4.41 2.04 9.58
CA GLY A 66 5.49 1.17 9.13
C GLY A 66 6.67 1.86 8.44
N SER A 67 6.52 3.12 8.03
CA SER A 67 7.62 3.85 7.39
C SER A 67 8.68 4.29 8.40
N ALA A 68 9.89 4.53 7.91
CA ALA A 68 10.93 5.19 8.68
C ALA A 68 10.42 6.53 9.25
N THR A 69 10.74 6.81 10.51
CA THR A 69 10.48 8.12 11.13
C THR A 69 11.47 9.19 10.67
N ASN A 70 12.64 8.77 10.19
CA ASN A 70 13.67 9.62 9.63
C ASN A 70 14.22 8.99 8.34
N GLU A 71 14.13 9.73 7.24
CA GLU A 71 14.59 9.31 5.92
C GLU A 71 16.08 8.94 5.90
N ARG A 72 16.90 9.61 6.75
CA ARG A 72 18.35 9.40 6.83
C ARG A 72 18.72 8.06 7.46
N THR A 73 17.82 7.50 8.27
CA THR A 73 17.99 6.21 8.96
C THR A 73 16.96 5.20 8.45
N ALA A 74 16.42 5.41 7.25
CA ALA A 74 15.49 4.48 6.66
C ALA A 74 16.25 3.21 6.26
N GLU A 75 15.83 2.07 6.82
CA GLU A 75 16.26 0.76 6.35
C GLU A 75 15.77 0.53 4.92
N PRO A 76 16.50 -0.28 4.12
CA PRO A 76 16.13 -0.54 2.73
C PRO A 76 14.73 -1.13 2.54
N ASN A 77 14.20 -1.81 3.55
CA ASN A 77 12.87 -2.43 3.55
C ASN A 77 11.73 -1.50 4.00
N ASN A 78 12.04 -0.27 4.40
CA ASN A 78 11.01 0.69 4.79
C ASN A 78 10.28 1.22 3.56
N GLY A 79 8.95 1.16 3.60
CA GLY A 79 8.11 1.75 2.59
C GLY A 79 7.94 3.25 2.79
N PRO A 80 7.61 4.00 1.73
CA PRO A 80 7.30 5.42 1.81
C PRO A 80 6.17 5.74 2.77
N ASN A 81 6.28 6.92 3.40
CA ASN A 81 5.22 7.52 4.21
C ASN A 81 4.19 8.21 3.30
N PHE A 82 3.02 7.59 3.16
CA PHE A 82 1.91 8.12 2.35
C PHE A 82 1.13 9.24 3.02
N ASP A 83 1.35 9.55 4.29
CA ASP A 83 0.77 10.78 4.86
C ASP A 83 1.26 12.03 4.13
N VAL A 84 2.53 12.01 3.69
CA VAL A 84 3.20 13.14 3.02
C VAL A 84 3.48 12.88 1.54
N ARG A 85 3.61 11.61 1.11
CA ARG A 85 3.87 11.26 -0.29
C ARG A 85 2.57 11.06 -1.03
N CYS A 86 2.36 11.82 -2.11
CA CYS A 86 1.16 11.76 -2.94
C CYS A 86 1.16 10.57 -3.93
N GLU A 87 0.08 9.76 -3.97
CA GLU A 87 -0.01 8.58 -4.84
C GLU A 87 -1.32 8.43 -5.69
N ARG A 88 -1.56 9.35 -6.64
CA ARG A 88 -2.57 9.37 -7.72
C ARG A 88 -2.10 9.50 -9.20
N PRO A 89 -2.43 8.63 -10.16
CA PRO A 89 -3.75 8.00 -10.14
C PRO A 89 -3.78 6.60 -9.56
N VAL A 90 -4.97 6.08 -9.28
CA VAL A 90 -5.21 4.71 -8.77
C VAL A 90 -4.38 3.67 -9.51
N ALA A 91 -4.31 3.75 -10.84
CA ALA A 91 -3.55 2.82 -11.68
C ALA A 91 -2.06 2.69 -11.29
N ARG A 92 -1.44 3.76 -10.78
CA ARG A 92 -0.04 3.71 -10.35
C ARG A 92 0.15 2.98 -9.03
N VAL A 93 -0.81 3.11 -8.12
CA VAL A 93 -0.81 2.34 -6.86
C VAL A 93 -1.05 0.88 -7.19
N LEU A 94 -2.03 0.60 -8.06
CA LEU A 94 -2.32 -0.77 -8.47
C LEU A 94 -1.09 -1.42 -9.09
N TYR A 95 -0.41 -0.72 -10.01
CA TYR A 95 0.84 -1.21 -10.59
C TYR A 95 1.88 -1.56 -9.50
N ALA A 96 2.08 -0.71 -8.50
CA ALA A 96 3.01 -1.00 -7.41
C ALA A 96 2.58 -2.24 -6.59
N ILE A 97 1.30 -2.40 -6.29
CA ILE A 97 0.78 -3.58 -5.58
C ILE A 97 1.02 -4.85 -6.40
N GLU A 98 0.73 -4.80 -7.70
CA GLU A 98 0.82 -5.93 -8.61
C GLU A 98 2.26 -6.28 -9.01
N ASN A 99 3.24 -5.40 -8.81
CA ASN A 99 4.62 -5.59 -9.28
C ASN A 99 5.68 -5.53 -8.17
N GLY A 100 5.29 -5.33 -6.91
CA GLY A 100 6.24 -5.27 -5.81
C GLY A 100 6.93 -3.91 -5.68
N GLY A 101 6.15 -2.84 -5.80
CA GLY A 101 6.63 -1.47 -5.91
C GLY A 101 7.11 -1.13 -7.31
N PHE A 102 7.65 0.08 -7.48
CA PHE A 102 8.17 0.54 -8.77
C PHE A 102 9.49 -0.10 -9.18
N SER A 103 10.21 -0.72 -8.24
CA SER A 103 11.44 -1.46 -8.50
C SER A 103 11.24 -2.98 -8.53
N GLY A 104 10.20 -3.51 -7.90
CA GLY A 104 9.98 -4.95 -7.74
C GLY A 104 10.93 -5.65 -6.75
N LEU A 105 11.80 -4.92 -6.07
CA LEU A 105 12.90 -5.53 -5.28
C LEU A 105 12.61 -5.68 -3.79
N ILE A 106 11.80 -4.78 -3.22
CA ILE A 106 11.65 -4.63 -1.76
C ILE A 106 10.21 -4.85 -1.31
N MET A 107 9.26 -4.17 -1.95
CA MET A 107 7.85 -4.37 -1.67
C MET A 107 7.45 -5.72 -2.27
N PRO A 108 6.78 -6.62 -1.53
CA PRO A 108 6.35 -7.89 -2.10
C PRO A 108 5.31 -7.67 -3.20
N GLN A 109 5.35 -8.51 -4.23
CA GLN A 109 4.36 -8.52 -5.29
C GLN A 109 3.05 -9.15 -4.81
N ASN A 110 1.90 -8.68 -5.32
CA ASN A 110 0.58 -9.31 -5.12
C ASN A 110 0.19 -9.48 -3.64
N VAL A 111 0.60 -8.53 -2.79
CA VAL A 111 0.24 -8.50 -1.34
C VAL A 111 -1.28 -8.55 -1.14
N VAL A 112 -2.02 -7.98 -2.07
CA VAL A 112 -3.46 -8.16 -2.31
C VAL A 112 -3.67 -8.30 -3.81
N VAL A 113 -4.79 -8.89 -4.24
CA VAL A 113 -5.07 -9.17 -5.65
C VAL A 113 -6.52 -8.85 -6.03
N GLY A 114 -6.78 -8.69 -7.33
CA GLY A 114 -8.12 -8.47 -7.88
C GLY A 114 -8.81 -7.26 -7.26
N LYS A 115 -10.09 -7.41 -6.89
CA LYS A 115 -10.90 -6.33 -6.31
C LYS A 115 -10.30 -5.73 -5.04
N ASP A 116 -9.58 -6.54 -4.25
CA ASP A 116 -8.98 -6.08 -3.00
C ASP A 116 -7.77 -5.18 -3.29
N ALA A 117 -7.00 -5.48 -4.34
CA ALA A 117 -5.93 -4.60 -4.82
C ALA A 117 -6.46 -3.27 -5.35
N VAL A 118 -7.56 -3.30 -6.11
CA VAL A 118 -8.24 -2.09 -6.58
C VAL A 118 -8.74 -1.25 -5.40
N ALA A 119 -9.39 -1.85 -4.41
CA ALA A 119 -9.89 -1.14 -3.23
C ALA A 119 -8.76 -0.49 -2.42
N VAL A 120 -7.62 -1.18 -2.24
CA VAL A 120 -6.44 -0.59 -1.60
C VAL A 120 -5.87 0.54 -2.44
N ALA A 121 -5.77 0.37 -3.75
CA ALA A 121 -5.26 1.39 -4.66
C ALA A 121 -6.11 2.68 -4.63
N GLU A 122 -7.44 2.54 -4.64
CA GLU A 122 -8.39 3.66 -4.55
C GLU A 122 -8.27 4.39 -3.22
N PHE A 123 -8.19 3.63 -2.12
CA PHE A 123 -7.98 4.17 -0.79
C PHE A 123 -6.67 4.98 -0.72
N VAL A 124 -5.54 4.39 -1.13
CA VAL A 124 -4.24 5.07 -1.10
C VAL A 124 -4.28 6.31 -1.98
N ALA A 125 -4.81 6.24 -3.20
CA ALA A 125 -4.88 7.40 -4.09
C ALA A 125 -5.74 8.53 -3.52
N LYS A 126 -6.84 8.20 -2.82
CA LYS A 126 -7.72 9.20 -2.21
C LYS A 126 -7.05 9.93 -1.03
N TYR A 127 -6.33 9.21 -0.16
CA TYR A 127 -5.84 9.73 1.12
C TYR A 127 -4.35 10.07 1.17
N ALA A 128 -3.54 9.56 0.25
CA ALA A 128 -2.10 9.83 0.23
C ALA A 128 -1.80 11.32 0.03
N GLY A 129 -0.81 11.85 0.74
CA GLY A 129 -0.38 13.24 0.67
C GLY A 129 -1.30 14.26 1.35
N ARG A 130 -2.32 13.83 2.11
CA ARG A 130 -3.25 14.75 2.80
C ARG A 130 -2.68 15.38 4.07
N ARG A 131 -1.52 14.93 4.55
CA ARG A 131 -0.82 15.54 5.69
C ARG A 131 0.49 16.20 5.28
N THR A 132 0.72 16.40 3.98
CA THR A 132 1.86 17.17 3.48
C THR A 132 1.69 18.64 3.89
N PRO A 133 2.69 19.25 4.57
CA PRO A 133 2.67 20.70 4.78
C PRO A 133 2.68 21.44 3.43
N PRO A 134 1.99 22.58 3.31
CA PRO A 134 2.05 23.39 2.09
C PRO A 134 3.49 23.82 1.78
N VAL A 135 3.96 23.55 0.57
CA VAL A 135 5.28 23.98 0.08
C VAL A 135 5.07 25.02 -1.03
N VAL A 136 5.76 26.16 -0.92
CA VAL A 136 5.66 27.23 -1.92
C VAL A 136 6.07 26.72 -3.30
N GLY A 137 5.21 26.92 -4.30
CA GLY A 137 5.47 26.50 -5.68
C GLY A 137 5.15 25.03 -5.99
N GLN A 138 4.65 24.25 -5.03
CA GLN A 138 4.21 22.86 -5.29
C GLN A 138 2.70 22.72 -5.15
N ALA A 139 2.07 22.16 -6.19
CA ALA A 139 0.64 21.88 -6.16
C ALA A 139 0.32 20.79 -5.12
N PRO A 140 -0.70 20.98 -4.28
CA PRO A 140 -1.08 19.99 -3.26
C PRO A 140 -1.53 18.69 -3.92
N CYS A 141 -1.39 17.56 -3.22
CA CYS A 141 -1.80 16.26 -3.77
C CYS A 141 -3.28 16.27 -4.19
N ASP A 142 -4.12 16.99 -3.44
CA ASP A 142 -5.55 17.08 -3.68
C ASP A 142 -5.93 17.74 -5.02
N SER A 143 -5.05 18.54 -5.62
CA SER A 143 -5.29 19.11 -6.95
C SER A 143 -4.97 18.15 -8.10
N LYS A 144 -4.34 17.00 -7.82
CA LYS A 144 -4.07 15.97 -8.84
C LYS A 144 -5.27 15.05 -8.99
N PRO A 145 -5.67 14.67 -10.22
CA PRO A 145 -6.79 13.77 -10.40
C PRO A 145 -6.49 12.41 -9.77
N ILE A 146 -7.44 11.86 -9.00
CA ILE A 146 -7.35 10.49 -8.45
C ILE A 146 -7.30 9.48 -9.60
N GLY A 147 -7.97 9.78 -10.73
CA GLY A 147 -8.14 8.85 -11.84
C GLY A 147 -8.97 7.63 -11.43
N SER A 148 -9.39 6.86 -12.41
CA SER A 148 -10.06 5.57 -12.20
C SER A 148 -9.39 4.53 -13.05
N ILE A 149 -9.32 3.30 -12.55
CA ILE A 149 -9.01 2.15 -13.39
C ILE A 149 -10.29 1.89 -14.20
N PRO A 150 -10.24 1.69 -15.54
CA PRO A 150 -11.42 1.21 -16.24
C PRO A 150 -11.89 -0.05 -15.52
N ALA A 151 -13.15 -0.05 -15.09
CA ALA A 151 -13.76 -1.21 -14.45
C ALA A 151 -13.41 -2.41 -15.32
N MET A 152 -12.78 -3.44 -14.72
CA MET A 152 -12.57 -4.71 -15.41
C MET A 152 -13.89 -5.04 -16.06
N ALA A 153 -13.93 -4.97 -17.40
CA ALA A 153 -15.16 -5.15 -18.12
C ALA A 153 -15.74 -6.46 -17.61
N THR A 154 -16.88 -6.37 -16.92
CA THR A 154 -17.80 -7.49 -16.83
C THR A 154 -17.92 -7.93 -18.28
N THR A 155 -17.24 -9.02 -18.61
CA THR A 155 -17.32 -9.62 -19.92
C THR A 155 -18.68 -10.28 -19.92
N THR A 156 -19.72 -9.45 -20.02
CA THR A 156 -21.00 -9.86 -20.54
C THR A 156 -20.68 -10.16 -21.99
N THR A 157 -20.41 -11.43 -22.24
CA THR A 157 -20.31 -12.00 -23.58
C THR A 157 -21.62 -11.68 -24.29
N THR A 158 -21.67 -10.54 -24.97
CA THR A 158 -22.65 -10.32 -26.02
C THR A 158 -22.21 -11.23 -27.16
N THR A 159 -22.77 -12.43 -27.18
CA THR A 159 -22.69 -13.36 -28.30
C THR A 159 -23.36 -12.69 -29.50
N THR A 160 -22.59 -11.87 -30.24
CA THR A 160 -22.97 -11.41 -31.56
C THR A 160 -22.60 -12.51 -32.53
N SER A 161 -23.58 -13.36 -32.84
CA SER A 161 -23.57 -14.34 -33.92
C SER A 161 -23.06 -13.68 -35.20
N SER A 162 -21.80 -13.96 -35.56
CA SER A 162 -21.21 -13.56 -36.82
C SER A 162 -21.48 -14.68 -37.82
N THR A 163 -22.55 -14.51 -38.59
CA THR A 163 -22.83 -15.32 -39.78
C THR A 163 -21.63 -15.19 -40.73
N GLY A 164 -21.03 -16.34 -41.04
CA GLY A 164 -19.81 -16.42 -41.84
C GLY A 164 -19.96 -15.81 -43.22
N THR A 165 -18.95 -15.06 -43.64
CA THR A 165 -18.68 -14.81 -45.06
C THR A 165 -17.22 -15.18 -45.29
N LEU A 166 -17.05 -16.26 -46.05
CA LEU A 166 -15.78 -16.85 -46.44
C LEU A 166 -15.04 -15.88 -47.39
N ALA A 167 -14.02 -15.18 -46.90
CA ALA A 167 -13.14 -14.36 -47.74
C ALA A 167 -11.89 -15.16 -48.14
N LYS A 168 -11.73 -15.27 -49.46
CA LYS A 168 -10.72 -16.00 -50.23
C LYS A 168 -9.29 -15.49 -49.97
N ALA A 169 -8.37 -16.42 -49.68
CA ALA A 169 -6.94 -16.14 -49.46
C ALA A 169 -6.19 -15.76 -50.76
N PRO A 170 -5.29 -14.75 -50.74
CA PRO A 170 -4.31 -14.54 -51.80
C PRO A 170 -3.00 -15.32 -51.55
N PRO A 171 -2.24 -15.66 -52.61
CA PRO A 171 -1.10 -16.56 -52.54
C PRO A 171 0.17 -15.90 -51.99
N GLY A 172 0.99 -16.72 -51.33
CA GLY A 172 2.18 -16.34 -50.60
C GLY A 172 3.36 -15.84 -51.44
N ARG A 173 4.29 -15.18 -50.75
CA ARG A 173 5.59 -14.76 -51.28
C ARG A 173 6.69 -15.30 -50.35
N PRO A 174 7.80 -15.84 -50.89
CA PRO A 174 8.72 -16.68 -50.13
C PRO A 174 9.63 -15.92 -49.16
N ALA A 175 9.97 -16.61 -48.08
CA ALA A 175 10.87 -16.20 -47.01
C ALA A 175 12.29 -15.89 -47.52
N LYS A 176 12.84 -14.74 -47.13
CA LYS A 176 14.27 -14.44 -47.31
C LYS A 176 15.07 -14.94 -46.12
N ALA A 177 16.12 -15.69 -46.44
CA ALA A 177 17.06 -16.34 -45.55
C ALA A 177 17.86 -15.34 -44.67
N LYS A 178 18.12 -15.79 -43.45
CA LYS A 178 18.84 -15.11 -42.37
C LYS A 178 20.35 -15.19 -42.65
N ALA A 179 21.01 -14.05 -42.83
CA ALA A 179 22.47 -13.98 -42.95
C ALA A 179 23.14 -14.05 -41.57
N THR A 180 24.02 -15.04 -41.41
CA THR A 180 24.85 -15.33 -40.24
C THR A 180 26.01 -14.34 -40.16
N ARG A 181 26.22 -13.71 -38.99
CA ARG A 181 27.39 -12.84 -38.71
C ARG A 181 28.46 -13.65 -37.95
N PRO A 182 29.73 -13.70 -38.39
CA PRO A 182 30.77 -14.46 -37.68
C PRO A 182 31.37 -13.67 -36.49
N PRO A 183 32.05 -14.36 -35.56
CA PRO A 183 32.59 -13.76 -34.34
C PRO A 183 33.91 -13.02 -34.59
N ARG A 184 34.07 -11.86 -33.95
CA ARG A 184 35.31 -11.07 -33.98
C ARG A 184 36.30 -11.66 -32.97
N ARG A 185 37.49 -12.04 -33.44
CA ARG A 185 38.63 -12.48 -32.63
C ARG A 185 39.51 -11.27 -32.25
N ARG A 186 39.97 -11.33 -31.00
CA ARG A 186 41.05 -10.57 -30.32
C ARG A 186 40.81 -9.08 -30.08
#